data_AF-A0A7W1JY61-F1
#
_entry.id   AF-A0A7W1JY61-F1
#
_cell.length_a   1.000
_cell.length_b   1.000
_cell.length_c   1.000
_cell.angle_alpha   90.00
_cell.angle_beta   90.00
_cell.angle_gamma   90.00
#
_symmetry.space_group_name_H-M   'P 1'
#
loop_
_entity.id
_entity.type
_entity.pdbx_description
1 polymer ?
#
loop_
_entity_poly.entity_id
_entity_poly.type
_entity_poly.pdbx_seq_one_letter_code
_entity_poly.pdbx_strand_id
1 'polypeptide(L)'
;MTETFGKRLRRLREERSLPQHMLATHGASFSYISRLEAGTRNPSLDAVRSLAAKLGTTALYLETGQEDYCPHCGYDSASGIHS
;
A
#
# COMPACT_ATOMS: atom_id res chain seq x y z
N MET A 1 -15.24 10.51 -5.91
CA MET A 1 -13.92 10.28 -6.54
C MET A 1 -13.12 9.37 -5.65
N THR A 2 -12.70 8.22 -6.15
CA THR A 2 -11.94 7.21 -5.40
C THR A 2 -10.51 7.72 -5.11
N GLU A 3 -9.98 7.43 -3.92
CA GLU A 3 -8.58 7.74 -3.59
C GLU A 3 -7.62 7.06 -4.60
N THR A 4 -6.60 7.78 -5.07
CA THR A 4 -5.60 7.18 -5.97
C THR A 4 -4.56 6.38 -5.19
N PHE A 5 -3.89 5.43 -5.84
CA PHE A 5 -2.78 4.67 -5.26
C PHE A 5 -1.76 5.55 -4.54
N GLY A 6 -1.27 6.61 -5.20
CA GLY A 6 -0.25 7.50 -4.65
C GLY A 6 -0.69 8.22 -3.39
N LYS A 7 -1.95 8.68 -3.34
CA LYS A 7 -2.53 9.31 -2.15
C LYS A 7 -2.64 8.33 -1.00
N ARG A 8 -3.11 7.11 -1.28
CA ARG A 8 -3.24 6.03 -0.30
C ARG A 8 -1.89 5.60 0.27
N LEU A 9 -0.90 5.40 -0.60
CA LEU A 9 0.47 5.07 -0.23
C LEU A 9 1.04 6.11 0.74
N ARG A 10 0.91 7.40 0.39
CA ARG A 10 1.37 8.51 1.21
C ARG A 10 0.67 8.54 2.57
N ARG A 11 -0.66 8.43 2.58
CA ARG A 11 -1.46 8.44 3.81
C ARG A 11 -1.05 7.30 4.75
N LEU A 12 -1.02 6.06 4.27
CA LEU A 12 -0.63 4.90 5.07
C LEU A 12 0.81 5.01 5.61
N ARG A 13 1.71 5.62 4.82
CA ARG A 13 3.08 5.91 5.24
C ARG A 13 3.12 6.91 6.40
N GLU A 14 2.39 8.01 6.27
CA GLU A 14 2.33 9.09 7.27
C GLU A 14 1.66 8.63 8.57
N GLU A 15 0.59 7.82 8.48
CA GLU A 15 -0.05 7.17 9.65
C GLU A 15 0.94 6.31 10.46
N ARG A 16 1.96 5.76 9.79
CA ARG A 16 3.01 4.95 10.43
C ARG A 16 4.25 5.76 10.80
N SER A 17 4.21 7.08 10.65
CA SER A 17 5.36 7.97 10.88
C SER A 17 6.61 7.57 10.08
N LEU A 18 6.44 6.94 8.91
CA LEU A 18 7.57 6.49 8.09
C LEU A 18 8.01 7.60 7.13
N PRO A 19 9.31 7.97 7.09
CA PRO A 19 9.81 8.79 6.01
C PRO A 19 9.87 7.96 4.71
N GLN A 20 9.78 8.61 3.55
CA GLN A 20 9.74 7.91 2.24
C GLN A 20 10.92 6.93 2.02
N HIS A 21 12.12 7.26 2.50
CA HIS A 21 13.29 6.37 2.35
C HIS A 21 13.13 5.05 3.11
N MET A 22 12.36 5.03 4.18
CA MET A 22 12.08 3.80 4.94
C MET A 22 11.13 2.85 4.20
N LEU A 23 10.41 3.32 3.16
CA LEU A 23 9.65 2.45 2.28
C LEU A 23 10.50 1.80 1.18
N ALA A 24 11.73 2.26 0.95
CA ALA A 24 12.55 1.74 -0.14
C ALA A 24 12.83 0.25 0.02
N THR A 25 12.60 -0.55 -1.03
CA THR A 25 12.86 -1.99 -1.08
C THR A 25 13.65 -2.34 -2.34
N HIS A 26 14.00 -3.61 -2.51
CA HIS A 26 14.62 -4.09 -3.76
C HIS A 26 13.74 -3.80 -5.00
N GLY A 27 12.41 -3.79 -4.85
CA GLY A 27 11.46 -3.50 -5.92
C GLY A 27 11.01 -2.03 -6.01
N ALA A 28 11.40 -1.18 -5.07
CA ALA A 28 10.99 0.23 -5.06
C ALA A 28 12.05 1.14 -4.47
N SER A 29 12.76 1.90 -5.32
CA SER A 29 13.71 2.91 -4.86
C SER A 29 13.00 4.13 -4.27
N PHE A 30 13.71 4.92 -3.47
CA PHE A 30 13.22 6.18 -2.92
C PHE A 30 12.64 7.13 -3.99
N SER A 31 13.37 7.36 -5.09
CA SER A 31 12.91 8.21 -6.19
C SER A 31 11.68 7.64 -6.90
N TYR A 32 11.53 6.31 -6.92
CA TYR A 32 10.32 5.68 -7.44
C TYR A 32 9.14 5.91 -6.50
N ILE A 33 9.32 5.71 -5.20
CA ILE A 33 8.28 5.97 -4.17
C ILE A 33 7.79 7.41 -4.22
N SER A 34 8.70 8.38 -4.31
CA SER A 34 8.34 9.80 -4.46
C SER A 34 7.43 10.04 -5.68
N ARG A 35 7.75 9.43 -6.83
CA ARG A 35 6.95 9.53 -8.05
C ARG A 35 5.60 8.82 -7.95
N LEU A 36 5.55 7.68 -7.24
CA LEU A 36 4.31 6.95 -6.95
C LEU A 36 3.38 7.81 -6.09
N GLU A 37 3.88 8.40 -4.99
CA GLU A 37 3.08 9.28 -4.13
C GLU A 37 2.59 10.54 -4.86
N ALA A 38 3.40 11.08 -5.78
CA ALA A 38 3.02 12.19 -6.64
C ALA A 38 2.02 11.80 -7.76
N GLY A 39 1.73 10.52 -7.96
CA GLY A 39 0.84 10.03 -9.02
C GLY A 39 1.43 10.16 -10.43
N THR A 40 2.73 10.41 -10.54
CA THR A 40 3.44 10.57 -11.82
C THR A 40 3.87 9.23 -12.43
N ARG A 41 3.68 8.13 -11.69
CA ARG A 41 4.00 6.79 -12.17
C ARG A 41 3.06 5.76 -11.57
N ASN A 42 2.82 4.69 -12.32
CA ASN A 42 2.08 3.52 -11.84
C ASN A 42 3.01 2.53 -11.13
N PRO A 43 2.53 1.86 -10.08
CA PRO A 43 3.26 0.80 -9.41
C PRO A 43 3.34 -0.46 -10.29
N SER A 44 4.41 -1.23 -10.17
CA SER A 44 4.42 -2.64 -10.60
C SER A 44 3.80 -3.53 -9.52
N LEU A 45 3.33 -4.72 -9.89
CA LEU A 45 2.78 -5.69 -8.94
C LEU A 45 3.78 -6.01 -7.80
N ASP A 46 5.06 -6.17 -8.13
CA ASP A 46 6.11 -6.43 -7.14
C ASP A 46 6.31 -5.26 -6.16
N ALA A 47 6.21 -4.03 -6.68
CA ALA A 47 6.28 -2.83 -5.85
C ALA A 47 5.07 -2.74 -4.92
N VAL A 48 3.84 -2.99 -5.41
CA VAL A 48 2.63 -3.03 -4.57
C VAL A 48 2.80 -4.04 -3.45
N ARG A 49 3.19 -5.29 -3.76
CA ARG A 49 3.38 -6.35 -2.77
C ARG A 49 4.43 -5.99 -1.72
N SER A 50 5.57 -5.46 -2.16
CA SER A 50 6.66 -5.06 -1.26
C SER A 50 6.26 -3.91 -0.34
N LEU A 51 5.56 -2.91 -0.88
CA LEU A 51 5.10 -1.75 -0.10
C LEU A 51 3.98 -2.14 0.86
N ALA A 52 3.04 -2.99 0.44
CA ALA A 52 1.96 -3.49 1.27
C ALA A 52 2.50 -4.26 2.48
N ALA A 53 3.50 -5.13 2.27
CA ALA A 53 4.17 -5.84 3.36
C ALA A 53 4.85 -4.88 4.35
N LYS A 54 5.57 -3.86 3.87
CA LYS A 54 6.19 -2.84 4.73
C LYS A 54 5.17 -2.00 5.50
N LEU A 55 4.02 -1.74 4.89
CA LEU A 55 2.93 -1.00 5.49
C LEU A 55 2.01 -1.92 6.32
N GLY A 56 2.22 -3.23 6.40
CA GLY A 56 1.31 -4.12 7.12
C GLY A 56 -0.14 -3.98 6.64
N THR A 57 -0.34 -3.99 5.32
CA THR A 57 -1.67 -3.96 4.67
C THR A 57 -1.70 -4.95 3.51
N THR A 58 -2.86 -5.14 2.88
CA THR A 58 -2.97 -6.03 1.71
C THR A 58 -2.58 -5.31 0.42
N ALA A 59 -2.09 -6.08 -0.55
CA ALA A 59 -1.77 -5.55 -1.87
C ALA A 59 -3.03 -5.02 -2.58
N LEU A 60 -4.18 -5.70 -2.45
CA LEU A 60 -5.44 -5.24 -3.03
C LEU A 60 -5.84 -3.89 -2.44
N TYR A 61 -5.87 -3.77 -1.11
CA TYR A 61 -6.22 -2.50 -0.46
C TYR A 61 -5.26 -1.38 -0.89
N LEU A 62 -3.95 -1.65 -0.89
CA LEU A 62 -2.97 -0.65 -1.32
C LEU A 62 -3.18 -0.23 -2.78
N GLU A 63 -3.53 -1.15 -3.67
CA GLU A 63 -3.74 -0.90 -5.11
C GLU A 63 -5.08 -0.21 -5.41
N THR A 64 -6.19 -0.80 -4.97
CA THR A 64 -7.54 -0.40 -5.37
C THR A 64 -8.29 0.39 -4.29
N GLY A 65 -7.91 0.20 -3.02
CA GLY A 65 -8.61 0.75 -1.86
C GLY A 65 -9.82 -0.07 -1.44
N GLN A 66 -9.99 -1.25 -2.04
CA GLN A 66 -11.02 -2.21 -1.65
C GLN A 66 -10.48 -3.07 -0.51
N GLU A 67 -11.26 -3.18 0.55
CA GLU A 67 -11.00 -4.14 1.61
C GLU A 67 -11.32 -5.54 1.09
N ASP A 68 -10.41 -6.48 1.33
CA ASP A 68 -10.65 -7.90 1.06
C ASP A 68 -11.66 -8.40 2.10
N TYR A 69 -12.93 -8.47 1.72
CA TYR A 69 -14.00 -9.13 2.47
C TYR A 69 -14.41 -10.42 1.76
N CYS A 70 -14.20 -11.56 2.41
CA CYS A 70 -14.71 -12.84 1.95
C CYS A 70 -16.04 -13.18 2.66
N PRO A 71 -17.19 -13.13 1.96
CA PRO A 71 -18.50 -13.40 2.57
C PRO A 71 -18.69 -14.85 3.02
N HIS A 72 -17.88 -15.78 2.52
CA HIS A 72 -18.01 -17.20 2.82
C HIS A 72 -17.37 -17.60 4.16
N CYS A 73 -16.27 -16.97 4.54
CA CYS A 73 -15.56 -17.28 5.79
C CYS A 73 -15.49 -16.11 6.77
N GLY A 74 -15.94 -14.92 6.36
CA GLY A 74 -15.84 -13.71 7.18
C GLY A 74 -14.41 -13.15 7.28
N TYR A 75 -13.49 -13.57 6.40
CA TYR A 75 -12.16 -12.95 6.35
C TYR A 75 -12.30 -11.48 5.98
N ASP A 76 -11.81 -10.61 6.85
CA ASP A 76 -11.79 -9.17 6.67
C ASP A 76 -10.38 -8.66 6.91
N SER A 77 -9.74 -8.19 5.84
CA SER A 77 -8.42 -7.57 5.88
C SER A 77 -8.36 -6.28 6.73
N ALA A 78 -9.49 -5.60 6.98
CA ALA A 78 -9.56 -4.42 7.84
C ALA A 78 -9.55 -4.78 9.34
N SER A 79 -9.95 -6.00 9.70
CA SER A 79 -10.03 -6.47 11.08
C SER A 79 -8.66 -6.87 11.69
N GLY A 80 -7.58 -6.89 10.91
CA GLY A 80 -6.20 -6.96 11.42
C GLY A 80 -5.85 -8.20 12.25
N ILE A 81 -6.64 -9.28 12.19
CA ILE A 81 -6.36 -10.51 12.94
C ILE A 81 -5.28 -11.30 12.18
N HIS A 82 -4.01 -10.98 12.47
CA HIS A 82 -2.93 -11.94 12.29
C HIS A 82 -2.93 -12.85 13.51
N SER A 83 -3.50 -14.07 13.35
CA SER A 83 -3.28 -15.17 14.31
C SER A 83 -1.80 -15.53 14.39
#